data_AF-A0A432Q541-F1
#
_entry.id   AF-A0A432Q541-F1
#
_cell.length_a   1.000
_cell.length_b   1.000
_cell.length_c   1.000
_cell.angle_alpha   90.00
_cell.angle_beta   90.00
_cell.angle_gamma   90.00
#
_symmetry.space_group_name_H-M   'P 1'
#
loop_
_entity.id
_entity.type
_entity.pdbx_description
1 polymer ?
#
loop_
_entity_poly.entity_id
_entity_poly.type
_entity_poly.pdbx_seq_one_letter_code
_entity_poly.pdbx_strand_id
1 'polypeptide(L)'
;MSKIPNIDQVLPLVKKPGRYIGGELNSVCCDLSSAECSIVLVFPDLYEIGMSHQGLQILYHIINQQTGLAADRCYAPDVDMEEQLRLNNLPLFSIEQRHALSDFDIIGITLPYELCYTNILTIIDLSGISLRAEQRQKSDPFVIAGGSCALNPEPVADFFDAVVLGDGEEVVLEIIETVRTGKAQGHSRIEILHMLAKIDGVYVPQFFEPRYKGQELVEVTPLV
;
A
#
# COMPACT_ATOMS: atom_id res chain seq x y z
N MET A 1 13.40 -1.08 12.64
CA MET A 1 13.25 -0.51 11.30
C MET A 1 14.34 0.52 11.11
N SER A 2 15.04 0.53 9.98
CA SER A 2 16.13 1.48 9.73
C SER A 2 15.68 2.52 8.70
N LYS A 3 15.77 3.80 9.02
CA LYS A 3 15.63 4.90 8.05
C LYS A 3 16.50 4.64 6.84
N ILE A 4 15.99 4.96 5.64
CA ILE A 4 16.74 4.72 4.40
C ILE A 4 18.09 5.45 4.49
N PRO A 5 19.21 4.70 4.51
CA PRO A 5 20.51 5.32 4.52
C PRO A 5 20.70 6.06 3.21
N ASN A 6 21.36 7.21 3.29
CA ASN A 6 21.93 7.88 2.12
C ASN A 6 20.97 8.56 1.13
N ILE A 7 19.68 8.64 1.46
CA ILE A 7 18.71 9.36 0.61
C ILE A 7 19.09 10.83 0.39
N ASP A 8 19.71 11.48 1.39
CA ASP A 8 20.15 12.88 1.29
C ASP A 8 21.26 13.09 0.24
N GLN A 9 21.97 12.04 -0.19
CA GLN A 9 22.92 12.11 -1.32
C GLN A 9 22.22 12.00 -2.67
N VAL A 10 21.04 11.39 -2.72
CA VAL A 10 20.23 11.23 -3.94
C VAL A 10 19.38 12.46 -4.23
N LEU A 11 18.82 13.11 -3.19
CA LEU A 11 17.93 14.27 -3.36
C LEU A 11 18.52 15.39 -4.25
N PRO A 12 19.81 15.76 -4.17
CA PRO A 12 20.39 16.77 -5.05
C PRO A 12 20.47 16.37 -6.53
N LEU A 13 20.29 15.09 -6.85
CA LEU A 13 20.44 14.53 -8.21
C LEU A 13 19.11 14.48 -8.99
N VAL A 14 17.99 14.78 -8.34
CA VAL A 14 16.64 14.76 -8.95
C VAL A 14 16.10 16.17 -9.17
N LYS A 15 15.18 16.34 -10.12
CA LYS A 15 14.66 17.65 -10.56
C LYS A 15 13.86 18.37 -9.48
N LYS A 16 13.08 17.63 -8.69
CA LYS A 16 12.17 18.17 -7.66
C LYS A 16 12.35 17.42 -6.33
N PRO A 17 13.45 17.67 -5.59
CA PRO A 17 13.71 17.01 -4.30
C PRO A 17 12.61 17.27 -3.26
N GLY A 18 11.94 18.42 -3.34
CA GLY A 18 10.85 18.80 -2.43
C GLY A 18 9.69 17.80 -2.38
N ARG A 19 9.55 16.90 -3.37
CA ARG A 19 8.56 15.81 -3.37
C ARG A 19 8.84 14.73 -2.32
N TYR A 20 10.07 14.64 -1.81
CA TYR A 20 10.55 13.50 -1.05
C TYR A 20 11.08 13.87 0.35
N ILE A 21 11.02 15.15 0.73
CA ILE A 21 11.62 15.64 1.98
C ILE A 21 10.73 15.44 3.22
N GLY A 22 9.41 15.43 3.04
CA GLY A 22 8.41 15.46 4.12
C GLY A 22 8.27 16.80 4.82
N GLY A 23 7.74 16.78 6.06
CA GLY A 23 7.55 17.98 6.89
C GLY A 23 6.29 18.80 6.56
N GLU A 24 5.26 18.17 6.03
CA GLU A 24 3.97 18.81 5.76
C GLU A 24 3.25 19.27 7.03
N LEU A 25 2.42 20.30 6.88
CA LEU A 25 1.48 20.68 7.91
C LEU A 25 0.53 19.50 8.21
N ASN A 26 0.35 19.19 9.50
CA ASN A 26 -0.43 18.05 10.01
C ASN A 26 0.22 16.67 9.79
N SER A 27 1.50 16.59 9.41
CA SER A 27 2.23 15.32 9.48
C SER A 27 2.38 14.90 10.94
N VAL A 28 1.99 13.67 11.26
CA VAL A 28 2.20 13.04 12.55
C VAL A 28 3.51 12.26 12.48
N CYS A 29 4.41 12.51 13.44
CA CYS A 29 5.63 11.75 13.59
C CYS A 29 5.41 10.65 14.65
N CYS A 30 5.00 9.46 14.20
CA CYS A 30 4.78 8.31 15.07
C CYS A 30 5.97 7.35 14.94
N ASP A 31 6.70 7.06 16.03
CA ASP A 31 7.78 6.07 15.96
C ASP A 31 7.21 4.68 15.56
N LEU A 32 7.47 4.28 14.32
CA LEU A 32 7.01 3.01 13.75
C LEU A 32 7.49 1.80 14.56
N SER A 33 8.60 1.90 15.31
CA SER A 33 9.05 0.81 16.17
C SER A 33 8.19 0.60 17.42
N SER A 34 7.38 1.59 17.78
CA SER A 34 6.43 1.54 18.90
C SER A 34 5.00 1.20 18.49
N ALA A 35 4.72 1.16 17.18
CA ALA A 35 3.41 0.81 16.65
C ALA A 35 3.15 -0.69 16.77
N GLU A 36 1.94 -1.05 17.20
CA GLU A 36 1.45 -2.44 17.20
C GLU A 36 1.07 -2.90 15.79
N CYS A 37 0.66 -1.96 14.93
CA CYS A 37 0.43 -2.19 13.51
C CYS A 37 0.69 -0.90 12.74
N SER A 38 1.38 -1.03 11.63
CA SER A 38 1.84 0.08 10.80
C SER A 38 1.31 -0.01 9.38
N ILE A 39 0.90 1.14 8.82
CA ILE A 39 0.42 1.22 7.45
C ILE A 39 1.09 2.37 6.71
N VAL A 40 1.42 2.14 5.44
CA VAL A 40 1.80 3.21 4.52
C VAL A 40 0.70 3.37 3.48
N LEU A 41 0.14 4.58 3.41
CA LEU A 41 -0.93 4.95 2.50
C LEU A 41 -0.32 5.55 1.23
N VAL A 42 -0.53 4.88 0.10
CA VAL A 42 0.14 5.17 -1.16
C VAL A 42 -0.84 5.77 -2.17
N PHE A 43 -0.45 6.89 -2.76
CA PHE A 43 -1.07 7.41 -3.97
C PHE A 43 -0.18 7.10 -5.18
N PRO A 44 -0.65 6.35 -6.20
CA PRO A 44 0.19 5.87 -7.31
C PRO A 44 0.44 6.93 -8.40
N ASP A 45 0.72 8.15 -7.98
CA ASP A 45 1.12 9.26 -8.85
C ASP A 45 2.05 10.20 -8.07
N LEU A 46 2.56 11.22 -8.76
CA LEU A 46 3.44 12.23 -8.20
C LEU A 46 2.83 12.92 -6.99
N TYR A 47 3.72 13.32 -6.09
CA TYR A 47 3.41 14.04 -4.86
C TYR A 47 2.43 15.21 -5.08
N GLU A 48 2.68 16.11 -6.03
CA GLU A 48 1.81 17.28 -6.26
C GLU A 48 0.37 16.92 -6.69
N ILE A 49 0.16 15.72 -7.23
CA ILE A 49 -1.17 15.21 -7.57
C ILE A 49 -1.79 14.59 -6.32
N GLY A 50 -1.09 13.62 -5.72
CA GLY A 50 -1.61 12.86 -4.60
C GLY A 50 -1.80 13.65 -3.31
N MET A 51 -1.04 14.73 -3.08
CA MET A 51 -1.17 15.57 -1.87
C MET A 51 -2.56 16.20 -1.75
N SER A 52 -3.25 16.38 -2.88
CA SER A 52 -4.61 16.95 -2.95
C SER A 52 -5.72 15.91 -2.75
N HIS A 53 -5.37 14.63 -2.60
CA HIS A 53 -6.35 13.55 -2.47
C HIS A 53 -6.95 13.50 -1.06
N GLN A 54 -8.20 13.99 -0.94
CA GLN A 54 -8.88 14.13 0.35
C GLN A 54 -9.06 12.79 1.08
N GLY A 55 -9.45 11.71 0.38
CA GLY A 55 -9.62 10.40 1.01
C GLY A 55 -8.32 9.86 1.63
N LEU A 56 -7.16 10.20 1.05
CA LEU A 56 -5.86 9.81 1.61
C LEU A 56 -5.60 10.56 2.92
N GLN A 57 -5.92 11.85 2.95
CA GLN A 57 -5.80 12.69 4.15
C GLN A 57 -6.74 12.25 5.27
N ILE A 58 -7.98 11.87 4.93
CA ILE A 58 -8.96 11.38 5.91
C ILE A 58 -8.49 10.05 6.52
N LEU A 59 -8.09 9.07 5.69
CA LEU A 59 -7.55 7.80 6.18
C LEU A 59 -6.32 8.01 7.07
N TYR A 60 -5.37 8.84 6.62
CA TYR A 60 -4.18 9.20 7.40
C TYR A 60 -4.54 9.77 8.77
N HIS A 61 -5.53 10.66 8.81
CA HIS A 61 -5.99 11.28 10.05
C HIS A 61 -6.71 10.27 10.98
N ILE A 62 -7.63 9.46 10.45
CA ILE A 62 -8.36 8.45 11.21
C ILE A 62 -7.40 7.48 11.89
N ILE A 63 -6.40 6.99 11.15
CA ILE A 63 -5.46 5.99 11.65
C ILE A 63 -4.53 6.58 12.71
N ASN A 64 -3.94 7.75 12.44
CA ASN A 64 -3.00 8.38 13.37
C ASN A 64 -3.66 8.96 14.64
N GLN A 65 -4.99 8.98 14.73
CA GLN A 65 -5.69 9.26 15.99
C GLN A 65 -5.75 8.04 16.92
N GLN A 66 -5.54 6.83 16.42
CA GLN A 66 -5.63 5.62 17.22
C GLN A 66 -4.33 5.36 17.98
N THR A 67 -4.45 4.99 19.25
CA THR A 67 -3.29 4.58 20.05
C THR A 67 -2.77 3.23 19.54
N GLY A 68 -1.46 3.12 19.35
CA GLY A 68 -0.81 1.89 18.89
C GLY A 68 -0.79 1.69 17.38
N LEU A 69 -1.39 2.59 16.59
CA LEU A 69 -1.31 2.58 15.13
C LEU A 69 -0.37 3.67 14.63
N ALA A 70 0.27 3.44 13.48
CA ALA A 70 1.06 4.46 12.78
C ALA A 70 0.75 4.41 11.29
N ALA A 71 0.37 5.56 10.73
CA ALA A 71 0.22 5.75 9.30
C ALA A 71 1.25 6.75 8.76
N ASP A 72 1.95 6.34 7.71
CA ASP A 72 2.80 7.18 6.88
C ASP A 72 2.20 7.27 5.47
N ARG A 73 2.70 8.18 4.63
CA ARG A 73 2.28 8.33 3.23
C ARG A 73 3.42 8.06 2.27
N CYS A 74 3.09 7.59 1.08
CA CYS A 74 4.02 7.41 -0.03
C CYS A 74 3.36 7.80 -1.35
N TYR A 75 4.19 8.17 -2.32
CA TYR A 75 3.78 8.60 -3.65
C TYR A 75 4.67 7.92 -4.68
N ALA A 76 4.19 7.78 -5.92
CA ALA A 76 5.04 7.26 -6.97
C ALA A 76 6.23 8.20 -7.20
N PRO A 77 7.47 7.67 -7.29
CA PRO A 77 8.61 8.50 -7.67
C PRO A 77 8.45 8.96 -9.13
N ASP A 78 8.96 10.15 -9.43
CA ASP A 78 9.15 10.55 -10.83
C ASP A 78 10.30 9.73 -11.45
N VAL A 79 10.40 9.74 -12.78
CA VAL A 79 11.31 8.89 -13.56
C VAL A 79 12.78 9.07 -13.13
N ASP A 80 13.19 10.30 -12.81
CA ASP A 80 14.55 10.60 -12.37
C ASP A 80 14.85 10.07 -10.96
N MET A 81 13.87 10.11 -10.06
CA MET A 81 13.99 9.54 -8.72
C MET A 81 13.96 8.01 -8.76
N GLU A 82 13.10 7.41 -9.57
CA GLU A 82 13.11 5.96 -9.81
C GLU A 82 14.49 5.49 -10.28
N GLU A 83 15.07 6.18 -11.28
CA GLU A 83 16.40 5.87 -11.79
C GLU A 83 17.45 5.91 -10.67
N GLN A 84 17.45 6.96 -9.84
CA GLN A 84 18.38 7.08 -8.73
C GLN A 84 18.19 6.00 -7.66
N LEU A 85 16.95 5.65 -7.31
CA LEU A 85 16.66 4.58 -6.37
C LEU A 85 17.23 3.25 -6.87
N ARG A 86 16.98 2.91 -8.13
CA ARG A 86 17.50 1.69 -8.76
C ARG A 86 19.03 1.67 -8.84
N LEU A 87 19.65 2.76 -9.30
CA LEU A 87 21.11 2.87 -9.40
C LEU A 87 21.81 2.68 -8.05
N ASN A 88 21.20 3.17 -6.97
CA ASN A 88 21.76 3.09 -5.62
C ASN A 88 21.26 1.88 -4.81
N ASN A 89 20.44 1.01 -5.40
CA ASN A 89 19.76 -0.11 -4.72
C ASN A 89 19.02 0.32 -3.44
N LEU A 90 18.34 1.47 -3.50
CA LEU A 90 17.54 1.99 -2.40
C LEU A 90 16.06 1.62 -2.61
N PRO A 91 15.35 1.16 -1.58
CA PRO A 91 13.92 0.89 -1.71
C PRO A 91 13.12 2.19 -1.76
N LEU A 92 11.88 2.10 -2.23
CA LEU A 92 10.90 3.18 -2.06
C LEU A 92 10.58 3.36 -0.57
N PHE A 93 10.30 4.61 -0.17
CA PHE A 93 10.10 4.98 1.23
C PHE A 93 8.90 5.87 1.48
N SER A 94 8.47 5.90 2.74
CA SER A 94 7.49 6.86 3.24
C SER A 94 8.05 8.28 3.36
N ILE A 95 7.19 9.29 3.16
CA ILE A 95 7.59 10.69 3.19
C ILE A 95 7.90 11.17 4.61
N GLU A 96 7.11 10.79 5.62
CA GLU A 96 7.23 11.32 6.98
C GLU A 96 8.51 10.85 7.66
N GLN A 97 8.77 9.54 7.63
CA GLN A 97 9.85 8.94 8.42
C GLN A 97 10.95 8.31 7.60
N ARG A 98 10.76 8.18 6.28
CA ARG A 98 11.71 7.58 5.35
C ARG A 98 12.03 6.13 5.71
N HIS A 99 11.00 5.37 6.08
CA HIS A 99 11.10 3.92 6.23
C HIS A 99 10.78 3.25 4.89
N ALA A 100 11.45 2.14 4.61
CA ALA A 100 11.18 1.34 3.43
C ALA A 100 9.74 0.82 3.49
N LEU A 101 9.06 0.73 2.34
CA LEU A 101 7.68 0.23 2.30
C LEU A 101 7.57 -1.22 2.79
N SER A 102 8.63 -2.02 2.63
CA SER A 102 8.74 -3.38 3.17
C SER A 102 8.74 -3.47 4.69
N ASP A 103 9.03 -2.37 5.40
CA ASP A 103 9.06 -2.35 6.87
C ASP A 103 7.65 -2.23 7.47
N PHE A 104 6.64 -1.84 6.70
CA PHE A 104 5.27 -1.68 7.20
C PHE A 104 4.54 -3.02 7.33
N ASP A 105 3.46 -3.06 8.13
CA ASP A 105 2.59 -4.23 8.17
C ASP A 105 1.63 -4.28 6.99
N ILE A 106 1.21 -3.11 6.50
CA ILE A 106 0.25 -2.92 5.41
C ILE A 106 0.74 -1.83 4.45
N ILE A 107 0.65 -2.08 3.15
CA ILE A 107 0.75 -1.08 2.09
C ILE A 107 -0.66 -0.87 1.53
N GLY A 108 -1.29 0.26 1.85
CA GLY A 108 -2.61 0.63 1.33
C GLY A 108 -2.47 1.46 0.06
N ILE A 109 -2.82 0.94 -1.11
CA ILE A 109 -2.67 1.65 -2.39
C ILE A 109 -4.04 2.09 -2.92
N THR A 110 -4.23 3.37 -3.16
CA THR A 110 -5.45 3.85 -3.84
C THR A 110 -5.39 3.55 -5.34
N LEU A 111 -6.54 3.21 -5.93
CA LEU A 111 -6.79 2.99 -7.34
C LEU A 111 -7.62 4.16 -7.88
N PRO A 112 -7.00 5.31 -8.19
CA PRO A 112 -7.74 6.51 -8.57
C PRO A 112 -8.29 6.42 -10.00
N TYR A 113 -7.49 5.91 -10.93
CA TYR A 113 -7.80 5.72 -12.35
C TYR A 113 -6.83 4.73 -12.99
N GLU A 114 -7.21 4.16 -14.13
CA GLU A 114 -6.51 3.05 -14.79
C GLU A 114 -5.13 3.43 -15.31
N LEU A 115 -4.90 4.71 -15.63
CA LEU A 115 -3.59 5.19 -16.11
C LEU A 115 -2.47 5.09 -15.04
N CYS A 116 -2.83 4.92 -13.77
CA CYS A 116 -1.86 4.73 -12.68
C CYS A 116 -1.43 3.28 -12.49
N TYR A 117 -2.00 2.30 -13.19
CA TYR A 117 -1.74 0.89 -12.90
C TYR A 117 -0.27 0.49 -13.06
N THR A 118 0.44 1.06 -14.04
CA THR A 118 1.89 0.82 -14.18
C THR A 118 2.68 1.38 -13.00
N ASN A 119 2.26 2.52 -12.45
CA ASN A 119 2.92 3.12 -11.28
C ASN A 119 2.75 2.24 -10.03
N ILE A 120 1.61 1.56 -9.89
CA ILE A 120 1.39 0.58 -8.81
C ILE A 120 2.43 -0.54 -8.89
N LEU A 121 2.67 -1.06 -10.10
CA LEU A 121 3.69 -2.10 -10.30
C LEU A 121 5.09 -1.59 -9.97
N THR A 122 5.43 -0.36 -10.39
CA THR A 122 6.69 0.31 -10.02
C THR A 122 6.82 0.45 -8.51
N ILE A 123 5.77 0.85 -7.80
CA ILE A 123 5.76 1.01 -6.34
C ILE A 123 6.04 -0.33 -5.64
N ILE A 124 5.33 -1.40 -6.04
CA ILE A 124 5.49 -2.72 -5.43
C ILE A 124 6.91 -3.25 -5.70
N ASP A 125 7.41 -3.11 -6.92
CA ASP A 125 8.76 -3.51 -7.31
C ASP A 125 9.84 -2.76 -6.52
N LEU A 126 9.75 -1.42 -6.44
CA LEU A 126 10.69 -0.60 -5.67
C LEU A 126 10.56 -0.81 -4.15
N SER A 127 9.45 -1.34 -3.66
CA SER A 127 9.30 -1.71 -2.24
C SER A 127 10.14 -2.93 -1.88
N GLY A 128 10.64 -3.69 -2.86
CA GLY A 128 11.46 -4.89 -2.64
C GLY A 128 10.66 -6.12 -2.17
N ILE A 129 9.35 -6.11 -2.35
CA ILE A 129 8.44 -7.21 -1.98
C ILE A 129 8.03 -8.00 -3.23
N SER A 130 7.44 -9.19 -3.04
CA SER A 130 6.97 -10.00 -4.17
C SER A 130 5.86 -9.29 -4.95
N LEU A 131 6.04 -9.20 -6.28
CA LEU A 131 5.15 -8.45 -7.16
C LEU A 131 3.72 -9.03 -7.15
N ARG A 132 3.59 -10.33 -7.42
CA ARG A 132 2.31 -11.05 -7.39
C ARG A 132 1.94 -11.43 -5.97
N ALA A 133 0.66 -11.26 -5.61
CA ALA A 133 0.15 -11.56 -4.27
C ALA A 133 0.40 -13.02 -3.86
N GLU A 134 0.20 -13.96 -4.79
CA GLU A 134 0.42 -15.41 -4.56
C GLU A 134 1.85 -15.78 -4.15
N GLN A 135 2.83 -14.92 -4.48
CA GLN A 135 4.26 -15.16 -4.25
C GLN A 135 4.74 -14.54 -2.92
N ARG A 136 3.90 -13.72 -2.27
CA ARG A 136 4.28 -12.99 -1.06
C ARG A 136 4.55 -13.91 0.12
N GLN A 137 5.64 -13.61 0.81
CA GLN A 137 6.07 -14.38 1.97
C GLN A 137 5.41 -13.87 3.25
N LYS A 138 5.57 -14.61 4.35
CA LYS A 138 5.05 -14.20 5.67
C LYS A 138 5.60 -12.85 6.15
N SER A 139 6.82 -12.50 5.75
CA SER A 139 7.47 -11.23 6.10
C SER A 139 6.98 -10.05 5.27
N ASP A 140 6.36 -10.29 4.11
CA ASP A 140 5.93 -9.21 3.23
C ASP A 140 4.69 -8.50 3.82
N PRO A 141 4.58 -7.16 3.70
CA PRO A 141 3.37 -6.44 4.07
C PRO A 141 2.15 -6.97 3.32
N PHE A 142 0.96 -6.77 3.90
CA PHE A 142 -0.29 -6.94 3.15
C PHE A 142 -0.47 -5.75 2.20
N VAL A 143 -0.64 -6.01 0.90
CA VAL A 143 -0.90 -4.96 -0.09
C VAL A 143 -2.39 -4.91 -0.35
N ILE A 144 -3.02 -3.83 0.11
CA ILE A 144 -4.48 -3.66 0.09
C ILE A 144 -4.83 -2.51 -0.84
N ALA A 145 -5.71 -2.76 -1.81
CA ALA A 145 -6.22 -1.73 -2.70
C ALA A 145 -7.49 -1.06 -2.16
N GLY A 146 -7.75 0.18 -2.58
CA GLY A 146 -9.04 0.87 -2.39
C GLY A 146 -9.21 1.98 -3.41
N GLY A 147 -10.23 2.82 -3.30
CA GLY A 147 -10.47 3.95 -4.21
C GLY A 147 -11.44 3.63 -5.36
N SER A 148 -11.70 4.60 -6.23
CA SER A 148 -12.78 4.55 -7.23
C SER A 148 -12.70 3.37 -8.20
N CYS A 149 -11.50 3.03 -8.68
CA CYS A 149 -11.33 1.91 -9.60
C CYS A 149 -11.32 0.54 -8.90
N ALA A 150 -11.42 0.48 -7.57
CA ALA A 150 -11.57 -0.78 -6.85
C ALA A 150 -12.85 -1.54 -7.25
N LEU A 151 -13.87 -0.84 -7.77
CA LEU A 151 -15.09 -1.46 -8.29
C LEU A 151 -14.87 -2.34 -9.54
N ASN A 152 -13.71 -2.21 -10.21
CA ASN A 152 -13.30 -3.07 -11.33
C ASN A 152 -11.85 -3.53 -11.10
N PRO A 153 -11.58 -4.37 -10.08
CA PRO A 153 -10.22 -4.62 -9.62
C PRO A 153 -9.49 -5.70 -10.44
N GLU A 154 -10.23 -6.55 -11.15
CA GLU A 154 -9.71 -7.70 -11.91
C GLU A 154 -8.51 -7.40 -12.83
N PRO A 155 -8.41 -6.26 -13.53
CA PRO A 155 -7.24 -5.94 -14.34
C PRO A 155 -5.91 -5.89 -13.56
N VAL A 156 -5.97 -5.68 -12.24
CA VAL A 156 -4.80 -5.56 -11.36
C VAL A 156 -4.89 -6.47 -10.11
N ALA A 157 -5.88 -7.34 -10.04
CA ALA A 157 -6.20 -8.12 -8.84
C ALA A 157 -5.05 -9.07 -8.42
N ASP A 158 -4.30 -9.61 -9.39
CA ASP A 158 -3.11 -10.46 -9.18
C ASP A 158 -2.03 -9.82 -8.28
N PHE A 159 -2.04 -8.50 -8.13
CA PHE A 159 -1.05 -7.73 -7.37
C PHE A 159 -1.54 -7.33 -5.98
N PHE A 160 -2.78 -7.64 -5.60
CA PHE A 160 -3.35 -7.24 -4.32
C PHE A 160 -3.71 -8.45 -3.46
N ASP A 161 -3.41 -8.35 -2.16
CA ASP A 161 -3.85 -9.34 -1.17
C ASP A 161 -5.34 -9.19 -0.86
N ALA A 162 -5.81 -7.95 -0.82
CA ALA A 162 -7.21 -7.60 -0.64
C ALA A 162 -7.53 -6.29 -1.35
N VAL A 163 -8.80 -6.08 -1.64
CA VAL A 163 -9.34 -4.88 -2.30
C VAL A 163 -10.57 -4.44 -1.53
N VAL A 164 -10.61 -3.17 -1.15
CA VAL A 164 -11.76 -2.55 -0.49
C VAL A 164 -12.69 -1.97 -1.56
N LEU A 165 -13.91 -2.50 -1.61
CA LEU A 165 -15.00 -2.04 -2.46
C LEU A 165 -15.89 -1.09 -1.66
N GLY A 166 -15.91 0.19 -2.04
CA GLY A 166 -16.69 1.22 -1.35
C GLY A 166 -15.84 2.14 -0.49
N ASP A 167 -16.41 2.63 0.61
CA ASP A 167 -15.79 3.67 1.45
C ASP A 167 -14.77 3.08 2.41
N GLY A 168 -13.49 3.25 2.07
CA GLY A 168 -12.38 2.78 2.90
C GLY A 168 -12.35 3.38 4.31
N GLU A 169 -12.93 4.56 4.50
CA GLU A 169 -12.99 5.26 5.80
C GLU A 169 -13.79 4.47 6.85
N GLU A 170 -14.78 3.68 6.43
CA GLU A 170 -15.62 2.89 7.33
C GLU A 170 -14.93 1.59 7.77
N VAL A 171 -14.08 1.01 6.92
CA VAL A 171 -13.51 -0.33 7.12
C VAL A 171 -12.02 -0.35 7.47
N VAL A 172 -11.30 0.77 7.29
CA VAL A 172 -9.83 0.80 7.46
C VAL A 172 -9.37 0.36 8.85
N LEU A 173 -10.09 0.75 9.90
CA LEU A 173 -9.74 0.37 11.27
C LEU A 173 -9.99 -1.11 11.52
N GLU A 174 -11.06 -1.68 10.96
CA GLU A 174 -11.37 -3.11 11.06
C GLU A 174 -10.34 -3.97 10.32
N ILE A 175 -9.88 -3.51 9.14
CA ILE A 175 -8.79 -4.14 8.38
C ILE A 175 -7.49 -4.14 9.18
N ILE A 176 -7.09 -2.97 9.71
CA ILE A 176 -5.86 -2.85 10.50
C ILE A 176 -5.94 -3.74 11.74
N GLU A 177 -7.09 -3.75 12.42
CA GLU A 177 -7.32 -4.60 13.59
C GLU A 177 -7.19 -6.08 13.27
N THR A 178 -7.77 -6.50 12.14
CA THR A 178 -7.73 -7.88 11.66
C THR A 178 -6.29 -8.33 11.40
N VAL A 179 -5.50 -7.50 10.72
CA VAL A 179 -4.07 -7.76 10.47
C VAL A 179 -3.28 -7.77 11.79
N ARG A 180 -3.50 -6.77 12.67
CA ARG A 180 -2.84 -6.65 13.97
C ARG A 180 -3.08 -7.89 14.84
N THR A 181 -4.34 -8.23 15.04
CA THR A 181 -4.77 -9.38 15.85
C THR A 181 -4.26 -10.68 15.25
N GLY A 182 -4.38 -10.83 13.92
CA GLY A 182 -3.92 -12.05 13.25
C GLY A 182 -2.41 -12.27 13.37
N LYS A 183 -1.61 -11.22 13.18
CA LYS A 183 -0.16 -11.27 13.39
C LYS A 183 0.19 -11.57 14.86
N ALA A 184 -0.46 -10.91 15.82
CA ALA A 184 -0.24 -11.13 17.25
C ALA A 184 -0.56 -12.55 17.70
N GLN A 185 -1.58 -13.19 17.11
CA GLN A 185 -1.97 -14.57 17.37
C GLN A 185 -1.12 -15.60 16.59
N GLY A 186 -0.22 -15.15 15.73
CA GLY A 186 0.67 -16.01 14.94
C GLY A 186 -0.02 -16.68 13.76
N HIS A 187 -1.18 -16.19 13.32
CA HIS A 187 -1.87 -16.69 12.13
C HIS A 187 -0.98 -16.61 10.90
N SER A 188 -1.16 -17.58 10.02
CA SER A 188 -0.60 -17.57 8.68
C SER A 188 -1.22 -16.46 7.83
N ARG A 189 -0.53 -16.06 6.76
CA ARG A 189 -1.04 -15.04 5.83
C ARG A 189 -2.43 -15.40 5.30
N ILE A 190 -2.63 -16.66 4.90
CA ILE A 190 -3.90 -17.13 4.34
C ILE A 190 -5.05 -17.11 5.37
N GLU A 191 -4.77 -17.41 6.64
CA GLU A 191 -5.78 -17.30 7.70
C GLU A 191 -6.19 -15.84 7.91
N ILE A 192 -5.25 -14.89 7.86
CA ILE A 192 -5.55 -13.46 7.93
C ILE A 192 -6.36 -13.01 6.72
N LEU A 193 -6.05 -13.48 5.51
CA LEU A 193 -6.86 -13.20 4.32
C LEU A 193 -8.30 -13.71 4.46
N HIS A 194 -8.50 -14.89 5.06
CA HIS A 194 -9.83 -15.40 5.37
C HIS A 194 -10.57 -14.55 6.41
N MET A 195 -9.86 -13.95 7.36
CA MET A 195 -10.48 -13.00 8.30
C MET A 195 -10.85 -11.70 7.59
N LEU A 196 -9.97 -11.17 6.74
CA LEU A 196 -10.23 -9.97 5.95
C LEU A 196 -11.44 -10.15 5.01
N ALA A 197 -11.59 -11.30 4.37
CA ALA A 197 -12.73 -11.60 3.49
C ALA A 197 -14.10 -11.65 4.21
N LYS A 198 -14.13 -11.61 5.55
CA LYS A 198 -15.38 -11.52 6.33
C LYS A 198 -15.82 -10.08 6.58
N ILE A 199 -14.96 -9.10 6.30
CA ILE A 199 -15.28 -7.68 6.43
C ILE A 199 -16.13 -7.30 5.22
N ASP A 200 -17.28 -6.65 5.47
CA ASP A 200 -18.17 -6.21 4.40
C ASP A 200 -17.43 -5.24 3.45
N GLY A 201 -17.54 -5.49 2.15
CA GLY A 201 -16.84 -4.72 1.12
C GLY A 201 -15.39 -5.13 0.87
N VAL A 202 -14.82 -6.09 1.61
CA VAL A 202 -13.45 -6.58 1.34
C VAL A 202 -13.48 -7.78 0.39
N TYR A 203 -12.91 -7.58 -0.79
CA TYR A 203 -12.68 -8.60 -1.81
C TYR A 203 -11.26 -9.15 -1.71
N VAL A 204 -11.08 -10.47 -1.68
CA VAL A 204 -9.76 -11.13 -1.68
C VAL A 204 -9.58 -11.89 -3.00
N PRO A 205 -8.80 -11.37 -3.97
CA PRO A 205 -8.68 -11.96 -5.30
C PRO A 205 -8.30 -13.44 -5.32
N GLN A 206 -7.38 -13.86 -4.45
CA GLN A 206 -6.89 -15.23 -4.40
C GLN A 206 -7.98 -16.28 -4.08
N PHE A 207 -9.14 -15.85 -3.56
CA PHE A 207 -10.27 -16.72 -3.30
C PHE A 207 -11.21 -16.90 -4.48
N PHE A 208 -10.86 -16.37 -5.65
CA PHE A 208 -11.66 -16.44 -6.85
C PHE A 208 -10.81 -16.84 -8.04
N GLU A 209 -11.38 -17.62 -8.96
CA GLU A 209 -10.75 -17.99 -10.22
C GLU A 209 -11.56 -17.43 -11.38
N PRO A 210 -11.05 -16.42 -12.10
CA PRO A 210 -11.70 -15.90 -13.30
C PRO A 210 -11.41 -16.83 -14.50
N ARG A 211 -12.47 -17.29 -15.18
CA ARG A 211 -12.36 -18.07 -16.41
C ARG A 211 -12.67 -17.20 -17.62
N TYR A 212 -11.74 -17.20 -18.57
CA TYR A 212 -11.86 -16.46 -19.82
C TYR A 212 -12.12 -17.38 -21.02
N LYS A 213 -12.86 -16.87 -22.00
CA LYS A 213 -12.97 -17.45 -23.34
C LYS A 213 -12.41 -16.45 -24.35
N GLY A 214 -11.14 -16.61 -24.71
CA GLY A 214 -10.42 -15.57 -25.46
C GLY A 214 -10.11 -14.39 -24.54
N GLN A 215 -10.61 -13.20 -24.89
CA GLN A 215 -10.47 -11.97 -24.07
C GLN A 215 -11.72 -11.68 -23.22
N GLU A 216 -12.76 -12.49 -23.32
CA GLU A 216 -14.03 -12.29 -22.62
C GLU A 216 -14.01 -13.05 -21.28
N LEU A 217 -14.30 -12.35 -20.18
CA LEU A 217 -14.54 -12.96 -18.87
C LEU A 217 -15.90 -13.67 -18.90
N VAL A 218 -15.90 -14.98 -18.67
CA VAL A 218 -17.12 -15.80 -18.74
C VAL A 218 -17.72 -16.04 -17.36
N GLU A 219 -16.88 -16.34 -16.38
CA GLU A 219 -17.30 -16.61 -15.01
C GLU A 219 -16.16 -16.30 -14.04
N VAL A 220 -16.53 -16.02 -12.79
CA VAL A 220 -15.62 -15.91 -11.66
C VAL A 220 -16.12 -16.90 -10.62
N THR A 221 -15.31 -17.92 -10.31
CA THR A 221 -15.70 -19.01 -9.43
C THR A 221 -15.07 -18.82 -8.05
N PRO A 222 -15.85 -18.77 -6.95
CA PRO A 222 -15.28 -18.79 -5.61
C PRO A 222 -14.56 -20.11 -5.36
N LEU A 223 -13.35 -20.05 -4.83
CA LEU A 223 -12.52 -21.20 -4.47
C LEU A 223 -12.77 -21.69 -3.03
N VAL A 224 -13.51 -20.90 -2.24
CA VAL A 224 -13.83 -21.11 -0.81
C VAL A 224 -15.26 -20.69 -0.50
#